data_AF-A0A8S3YF93-F1
#
_entry.id   AF-A0A8S3YF93-F1
#
_cell.length_a   1.000
_cell.length_b   1.000
_cell.length_c   1.000
_cell.angle_alpha   90.00
_cell.angle_beta   90.00
_cell.angle_gamma   90.00
#
_symmetry.space_group_name_H-M   'P 1'
#
loop_
_entity.id
_entity.type
_entity.pdbx_description
1 polymer ?
#
loop_
_entity_poly.entity_id
_entity_poly.type
_entity_poly.pdbx_seq_one_letter_code
_entity_poly.pdbx_strand_id
1 'polypeptide(L)'
;MLGEKYRCEFCEYESFSFEGMYKHKYKHKTVKDYHCRFCRKSFLRKTTLDLHERIHTGDRRKVCKECGQAFVQKASLNYHMTKYHPEVNF
;
A
#
# COMPACT_ATOMS: atom_id res chain seq x y z
N MET A 1 14.22 30.98 4.81
CA MET A 1 14.95 30.82 3.54
C MET A 1 14.15 29.85 2.68
N LEU A 2 13.50 30.34 1.62
CA LEU A 2 12.76 29.50 0.68
C LEU A 2 13.78 28.71 -0.17
N GLY A 3 14.13 27.51 0.28
CA GLY A 3 14.98 26.61 -0.50
C GLY A 3 14.33 26.24 -1.83
N GLU A 4 15.15 26.00 -2.85
CA GLU A 4 14.69 25.60 -4.17
C GLU A 4 13.81 24.36 -4.07
N LYS A 5 12.60 24.45 -4.64
CA LYS A 5 11.67 23.34 -4.70
C LYS A 5 11.99 22.45 -5.91
N TYR A 6 11.87 21.16 -5.74
CA TYR A 6 11.85 20.18 -6.81
C TYR A 6 10.49 20.27 -7.51
N ARG A 7 10.47 20.53 -8.81
CA ARG A 7 9.26 20.58 -9.64
C ARG A 7 9.12 19.30 -10.45
N CYS A 8 7.91 18.76 -10.52
CA CYS A 8 7.65 17.60 -11.37
C CYS A 8 7.58 18.04 -12.84
N GLU A 9 8.13 17.22 -13.74
CA GLU A 9 8.10 17.48 -15.18
C GLU A 9 6.77 17.06 -15.86
N PHE A 10 5.95 16.27 -15.15
CA PHE A 10 4.71 15.69 -15.69
C PHE A 10 3.43 16.31 -15.10
N CYS A 11 3.54 17.09 -14.01
CA CYS A 11 2.40 17.78 -13.41
C CYS A 11 2.87 18.95 -12.50
N GLU A 12 1.92 19.69 -11.94
CA GLU A 12 2.18 20.87 -11.11
C GLU A 12 2.69 20.56 -9.69
N TYR A 13 2.98 19.29 -9.37
CA TYR A 13 3.45 18.92 -8.05
C TYR A 13 4.86 19.45 -7.78
N GLU A 14 5.02 20.07 -6.60
CA GLU A 14 6.29 20.52 -6.06
C GLU A 14 6.64 19.76 -4.78
N SER A 15 7.93 19.54 -4.56
CA SER A 15 8.45 18.98 -3.31
C SER A 15 9.58 19.82 -2.77
N PHE A 16 9.70 19.90 -1.46
CA PHE A 16 10.83 20.54 -0.79
C PHE A 16 12.01 19.57 -0.59
N SER A 17 11.87 18.29 -1.00
CA SER A 17 12.94 17.29 -0.89
C SER A 17 13.03 16.40 -2.12
N PHE A 18 14.26 15.96 -2.41
CA PHE A 18 14.53 15.00 -3.48
C PHE A 18 13.77 13.70 -3.26
N GLU A 19 13.76 13.16 -2.04
CA GLU A 19 13.05 11.92 -1.69
C GLU A 19 11.54 12.04 -1.91
N GLY A 20 10.96 13.21 -1.59
CA GLY A 20 9.55 13.49 -1.84
C GLY A 20 9.23 13.51 -3.34
N MET A 21 10.07 14.18 -4.14
CA MET A 21 9.95 14.19 -5.60
C MET A 21 10.14 12.79 -6.20
N TYR A 22 11.13 12.03 -5.74
CA TYR A 22 11.38 10.66 -6.18
C TYR A 22 10.16 9.76 -5.93
N LYS A 23 9.58 9.80 -4.72
CA LYS A 23 8.32 9.10 -4.40
C LYS A 23 7.15 9.56 -5.24
N HIS A 24 7.07 10.85 -5.54
CA HIS A 24 6.02 11.40 -6.39
C HIS A 24 6.12 10.86 -7.83
N LYS A 25 7.33 10.83 -8.42
CA LYS A 25 7.53 10.34 -9.79
C LYS A 25 7.02 8.89 -9.99
N TYR A 26 7.00 8.07 -8.94
CA TYR A 26 6.37 6.73 -9.01
C TYR A 26 4.87 6.74 -9.36
N LYS A 27 4.16 7.85 -9.14
CA LYS A 27 2.75 7.98 -9.54
C LYS A 27 2.59 8.11 -11.04
N HIS A 28 3.61 8.62 -11.73
CA HIS A 28 3.63 8.76 -13.20
C HIS A 28 4.13 7.48 -13.87
N LYS A 29 4.77 6.57 -13.13
CA LYS A 29 5.22 5.29 -13.67
C LYS A 29 4.01 4.42 -14.03
N THR A 30 3.86 4.12 -15.31
CA THR A 30 2.82 3.23 -15.84
C THR A 30 3.31 1.79 -16.04
N VAL A 31 4.64 1.60 -16.13
CA VAL A 31 5.26 0.28 -16.31
C VAL A 31 5.28 -0.48 -14.99
N LYS A 32 4.62 -1.65 -14.99
CA LYS A 32 4.47 -2.54 -13.82
C LYS A 32 5.47 -3.68 -13.90
N ASP A 33 6.66 -3.47 -13.36
CA ASP A 33 7.78 -4.41 -13.47
C ASP A 33 7.68 -5.61 -12.52
N TYR A 34 6.76 -5.56 -11.55
CA TYR A 34 6.66 -6.59 -10.50
C TYR A 34 5.52 -7.54 -10.80
N HIS A 35 5.84 -8.72 -11.34
CA HIS A 35 4.86 -9.73 -11.75
C HIS A 35 4.60 -10.74 -10.64
N CYS A 36 3.32 -11.07 -10.42
CA CYS A 36 2.92 -12.13 -9.52
C CYS A 36 3.31 -13.49 -10.07
N ARG A 37 3.89 -14.35 -9.23
CA ARG A 37 4.24 -15.72 -9.64
C ARG A 37 3.06 -16.68 -9.70
N PHE A 38 1.93 -16.31 -9.10
CA PHE A 38 0.74 -17.16 -9.01
C PHE A 38 -0.37 -16.78 -10.00
N CYS A 39 -0.31 -15.56 -10.56
CA CYS A 39 -1.32 -15.09 -11.52
C CYS A 39 -0.74 -14.04 -12.46
N ARG A 40 -1.51 -13.62 -13.48
CA ARG A 40 -1.04 -12.67 -14.50
C ARG A 40 -1.02 -11.19 -14.06
N LYS A 41 -1.24 -10.90 -12.78
CA LYS A 41 -1.24 -9.50 -12.28
C LYS A 41 0.19 -8.99 -12.11
N SER A 42 0.39 -7.71 -12.44
CA SER A 42 1.62 -6.98 -12.17
C SER A 42 1.36 -5.71 -11.36
N PHE A 43 2.41 -5.21 -10.71
CA PHE A 43 2.39 -4.10 -9.77
C PHE A 43 3.54 -3.11 -10.03
N LEU A 44 3.34 -1.86 -9.61
CA LEU A 44 4.36 -0.81 -9.72
C LEU A 44 5.45 -0.90 -8.66
N ARG A 45 5.17 -1.57 -7.53
CA ARG A 45 6.06 -1.66 -6.37
C ARG A 45 6.17 -3.10 -5.89
N LYS A 46 7.39 -3.51 -5.54
CA LYS A 46 7.68 -4.82 -4.94
C LYS A 46 6.85 -5.06 -3.68
N THR A 47 6.77 -4.08 -2.78
CA THR A 47 6.01 -4.20 -1.53
C THR A 47 4.51 -4.44 -1.76
N THR A 48 3.94 -3.89 -2.83
CA THR A 48 2.54 -4.15 -3.22
C THR A 48 2.38 -5.56 -3.79
N LEU A 49 3.35 -6.03 -4.59
CA LEU A 49 3.39 -7.41 -5.06
C LEU A 49 3.51 -8.40 -3.88
N ASP A 50 4.45 -8.19 -2.96
CA ASP A 50 4.66 -9.07 -1.80
C ASP A 50 3.39 -9.19 -0.95
N LEU A 51 2.67 -8.06 -0.75
CA LEU A 51 1.39 -8.05 -0.05
C LEU A 51 0.30 -8.80 -0.83
N HIS A 52 0.29 -8.66 -2.16
CA HIS A 52 -0.61 -9.39 -3.03
C HIS A 52 -0.33 -10.89 -2.96
N GLU A 53 0.92 -11.34 -3.01
CA GLU A 53 1.24 -12.77 -3.01
C GLU A 53 0.76 -13.51 -1.76
N ARG A 54 0.65 -12.81 -0.62
CA ARG A 54 0.07 -13.38 0.61
C ARG A 54 -1.36 -13.87 0.46
N ILE A 55 -2.13 -13.34 -0.51
CA ILE A 55 -3.48 -13.84 -0.77
C ILE A 55 -3.46 -15.27 -1.35
N HIS A 56 -2.42 -15.59 -2.13
CA HIS A 56 -2.25 -16.91 -2.74
C HIS A 56 -1.69 -17.92 -1.74
N THR A 57 -0.75 -17.49 -0.90
CA THR A 57 -0.15 -18.36 0.12
C THR A 57 -1.02 -18.52 1.36
N GLY A 58 -2.09 -17.72 1.51
CA GLY A 58 -2.91 -17.70 2.71
C GLY A 58 -2.23 -17.07 3.93
N ASP A 59 -1.13 -16.33 3.76
CA ASP A 59 -0.38 -15.71 4.85
C ASP A 59 -1.17 -14.53 5.46
N ARG A 60 -1.92 -14.84 6.53
CA ARG A 60 -2.84 -13.93 7.22
C ARG A 60 -2.31 -13.58 8.60
N ARG A 61 -1.48 -12.54 8.67
CA ARG A 61 -0.80 -12.11 9.93
C ARG A 61 -1.61 -11.15 10.79
N LYS A 62 -2.72 -10.61 10.30
CA LYS A 62 -3.51 -9.60 11.01
C LYS A 62 -4.72 -10.27 11.65
N VAL A 63 -4.58 -10.65 12.91
CA VAL A 63 -5.58 -11.41 13.65
C VAL A 63 -6.50 -10.45 14.42
N CYS A 64 -7.81 -10.66 14.29
CA CYS A 64 -8.81 -10.05 15.16
C CYS A 64 -8.71 -10.69 16.54
N LYS A 65 -8.50 -9.87 17.58
CA LYS A 65 -8.36 -10.37 18.95
C LYS A 65 -9.69 -10.83 19.56
N GLU A 66 -10.81 -10.30 19.06
CA GLU A 66 -12.15 -10.61 19.57
C GLU A 66 -12.68 -11.96 19.08
N CYS A 67 -12.46 -12.29 17.80
CA CYS A 67 -13.01 -13.51 17.19
C CYS A 67 -11.94 -14.46 16.60
N GLY A 68 -10.66 -14.10 16.66
CA GLY A 68 -9.56 -14.91 16.12
C GLY A 68 -9.44 -14.90 14.59
N GLN A 69 -10.35 -14.24 13.86
CA GLN A 69 -10.32 -14.22 12.41
C GLN A 69 -9.07 -13.50 11.86
N ALA A 70 -8.40 -14.12 10.89
CA ALA A 70 -7.13 -13.62 10.35
C ALA A 70 -7.26 -13.00 8.95
N PHE A 71 -6.57 -11.88 8.77
CA PHE A 71 -6.57 -11.07 7.55
C PHE A 71 -5.15 -10.87 7.01
N VAL A 72 -5.06 -10.68 5.69
CA VAL A 72 -3.78 -10.38 5.02
C VAL A 72 -3.32 -8.95 5.33
N GLN A 73 -4.26 -8.01 5.42
CA GLN A 73 -3.98 -6.57 5.54
C GLN A 73 -4.64 -5.95 6.77
N LYS A 74 -3.99 -4.91 7.33
CA LYS A 74 -4.54 -4.15 8.47
C LYS A 74 -5.85 -3.46 8.09
N ALA A 75 -5.96 -2.92 6.88
CA ALA A 75 -7.19 -2.27 6.42
C ALA A 75 -8.40 -3.23 6.44
N SER A 76 -8.19 -4.49 6.03
CA SER A 76 -9.24 -5.52 6.09
C SER A 76 -9.64 -5.86 7.52
N LEU A 77 -8.66 -5.97 8.43
CA LEU A 77 -8.93 -6.13 9.86
C LEU A 77 -9.69 -4.92 10.43
N ASN A 78 -9.27 -3.70 10.11
CA ASN A 78 -9.95 -2.50 10.59
C ASN A 78 -11.41 -2.45 10.11
N TYR A 79 -11.66 -2.73 8.84
CA TYR A 79 -13.02 -2.82 8.31
C TYR A 79 -13.84 -3.88 9.04
N HIS A 80 -13.24 -5.05 9.29
CA HIS A 80 -13.86 -6.10 10.09
C HIS A 80 -14.21 -5.60 11.49
N MET A 81 -13.27 -4.98 12.21
CA MET A 81 -13.50 -4.42 13.54
C MET A 81 -14.64 -3.40 13.54
N THR A 82 -14.66 -2.48 12.57
CA THR A 82 -15.74 -1.46 12.50
C THR A 82 -17.11 -2.05 12.23
N LYS A 83 -17.19 -3.16 11.51
CA LYS A 83 -18.46 -3.76 11.07
C LYS A 83 -18.99 -4.81 12.03
N TYR A 84 -18.10 -5.57 12.65
CA TYR A 84 -18.45 -6.76 13.44
C TYR A 84 -18.07 -6.65 14.92
N HIS A 85 -17.26 -5.66 15.30
CA HIS A 85 -16.91 -5.35 16.70
C HIS A 85 -16.95 -3.82 16.96
N PRO A 86 -18.05 -3.12 16.60
CA PRO A 86 -18.14 -1.67 16.71
C PRO A 86 -17.90 -1.15 18.14
N GLU A 87 -18.26 -1.92 19.15
CA GLU A 87 -18.14 -1.62 20.58
C GLU A 87 -16.70 -1.68 21.13
N VAL A 88 -15.76 -2.30 20.40
CA VAL A 88 -14.37 -2.51 20.86
C VAL A 88 -13.44 -1.36 20.41
N ASN A 89 -13.93 -0.40 19.61
CA ASN A 89 -13.10 0.70 19.09
C ASN A 89 -13.02 1.94 20.02
N PHE A 90 -13.37 1.81 21.31
CA PHE A 90 -13.28 2.90 22.31
C PHE A 90 -12.05 2.77 23.22
#